data_AF-A0A9E7AL21-F1
#
_entry.id   AF-A0A9E7AL21-F1
#
_cell.length_a   1.000
_cell.length_b   1.000
_cell.length_c   1.000
_cell.angle_alpha   90.00
_cell.angle_beta   90.00
_cell.angle_gamma   90.00
#
_symmetry.space_group_name_H-M   'P 1'
#
loop_
_entity.id
_entity.type
_entity.pdbx_description
1 polymer ?
#
loop_
_entity_poly.entity_id
_entity_poly.type
_entity_poly.pdbx_seq_one_letter_code
_entity_poly.pdbx_strand_id
1 'polypeptide(L)'
;MQVKINAKDLASGIFLLLVALIGIYLNQDHNLGTARRMGPGYMPLMVFYIQGGLAALVIFFSLFSGPDPLEKWTGLDAGALVLGIAVGTLGWKFSPLLWSFFGQTYNAVGFGITVGFLAMAISSGWKLLAIISASVALFGLILEKGGFFAALTAVILVSCAAEHTHTKKGVAGLLVFLLVLCWWVFIYELDIRVNLWPQS
;
A
#
# COMPACT_ATOMS: atom_id res chain seq x y z
N MET A 1 -11.35 28.33 30.59
CA MET A 1 -10.55 27.23 30.00
C MET A 1 -10.04 27.69 28.65
N GLN A 2 -8.73 27.91 28.48
CA GLN A 2 -8.20 28.15 27.15
C GLN A 2 -8.13 26.80 26.45
N VAL A 3 -8.93 26.64 25.39
CA VAL A 3 -8.89 25.46 24.51
C VAL A 3 -7.49 25.41 23.91
N LYS A 4 -6.67 24.48 24.37
CA LYS A 4 -5.36 24.20 23.79
C LYS A 4 -5.60 23.14 22.73
N ILE A 5 -5.42 23.50 21.47
CA ILE A 5 -5.72 22.62 20.34
C ILE A 5 -4.45 21.85 19.99
N ASN A 6 -4.52 20.52 19.96
CA ASN A 6 -3.45 19.70 19.37
C ASN A 6 -3.59 19.70 17.83
N ALA A 7 -2.79 20.52 17.15
CA ALA A 7 -2.89 20.69 15.70
C ALA A 7 -2.57 19.40 14.91
N LYS A 8 -1.69 18.54 15.44
CA LYS A 8 -1.29 17.27 14.81
C LYS A 8 -2.41 16.24 14.85
N ASP A 9 -3.03 16.08 16.02
CA ASP A 9 -4.17 15.17 16.19
C ASP A 9 -5.39 15.67 15.41
N LEU A 10 -5.60 16.99 15.37
CA LEU A 10 -6.70 17.59 14.61
C LEU A 10 -6.55 17.33 13.12
N ALA A 11 -5.35 17.58 12.56
CA ALA A 11 -5.09 17.39 11.14
C ALA A 11 -5.18 15.91 10.74
N SER A 12 -4.62 15.01 11.54
CA SER A 12 -4.72 13.57 11.28
C SER A 12 -6.16 13.06 11.41
N GLY A 13 -6.93 13.54 12.39
CA GLY A 13 -8.35 13.25 12.54
C GLY A 13 -9.18 13.72 11.34
N ILE A 14 -8.98 14.97 10.88
CA ILE A 14 -9.65 15.49 9.68
C ILE A 14 -9.29 14.67 8.44
N PHE A 15 -8.02 14.32 8.27
CA PHE A 15 -7.57 13.48 7.15
C PHE A 15 -8.27 12.10 7.17
N LEU A 16 -8.28 11.42 8.32
CA LEU A 16 -8.94 10.12 8.47
C LEU A 16 -10.45 10.21 8.22
N LEU A 17 -11.08 11.31 8.64
CA LEU A 17 -12.50 11.57 8.37
C LEU A 17 -12.75 11.75 6.87
N LEU A 18 -11.92 12.52 6.17
CA LEU A 18 -12.02 12.72 4.73
C LEU A 18 -11.89 11.39 3.96
N VAL A 19 -10.91 10.56 4.32
CA VAL A 19 -10.74 9.23 3.71
C VAL A 19 -11.97 8.36 3.96
N ALA A 20 -12.54 8.38 5.16
CA ALA A 20 -13.75 7.63 5.48
C ALA A 20 -14.95 8.11 4.65
N LEU A 21 -15.14 9.43 4.49
CA LEU A 21 -16.22 9.99 3.70
C LEU A 21 -16.09 9.66 2.20
N ILE A 22 -14.88 9.75 1.65
CA ILE A 22 -14.59 9.33 0.27
C ILE A 22 -14.88 7.84 0.10
N GLY A 23 -14.44 7.00 1.04
CA GLY A 23 -14.70 5.58 1.03
C GLY A 23 -16.19 5.24 1.07
N ILE A 24 -16.96 5.90 1.93
CA ILE A 24 -18.42 5.76 1.99
C ILE A 24 -19.07 6.17 0.67
N TYR A 25 -18.62 7.29 0.08
CA TYR A 25 -19.15 7.79 -1.19
C TYR A 25 -18.89 6.80 -2.33
N LEU A 26 -17.66 6.30 -2.48
CA LEU A 26 -17.30 5.33 -3.52
C LEU A 26 -18.03 3.98 -3.36
N ASN A 27 -18.42 3.63 -2.14
CA ASN A 27 -19.08 2.36 -1.85
C ASN A 27 -20.60 2.39 -2.07
N GLN A 28 -21.17 3.55 -2.44
CA GLN A 28 -22.61 3.68 -2.71
C GLN A 28 -23.09 2.81 -3.88
N ASP A 29 -22.19 2.53 -4.83
CA ASP A 29 -22.49 1.71 -6.01
C ASP A 29 -22.45 0.19 -5.73
N HIS A 30 -22.09 -0.22 -4.51
CA HIS A 30 -21.89 -1.64 -4.17
C HIS A 30 -23.05 -2.20 -3.37
N ASN A 31 -23.54 -3.38 -3.78
CA ASN A 31 -24.64 -4.03 -3.07
C ASN A 31 -24.17 -4.49 -1.68
N LEU A 32 -24.85 -4.00 -0.63
CA LEU A 32 -24.51 -4.29 0.76
C LEU A 32 -25.09 -5.63 1.24
N GLY A 33 -26.16 -6.12 0.62
CA GLY A 33 -26.85 -7.32 1.10
C GLY A 33 -27.37 -7.16 2.54
N THR A 34 -27.30 -8.22 3.34
CA THR A 34 -27.74 -8.22 4.75
C THR A 34 -26.63 -8.73 5.66
N ALA A 35 -26.72 -8.52 6.98
CA ALA A 35 -25.70 -8.99 7.93
C ALA A 35 -25.45 -10.52 7.88
N ARG A 36 -26.44 -11.30 7.42
CA ARG A 36 -26.34 -12.77 7.28
C ARG A 36 -25.92 -13.22 5.88
N ARG A 37 -25.95 -12.33 4.90
CA ARG A 37 -25.53 -12.54 3.50
C ARG A 37 -24.88 -11.25 3.02
N MET A 38 -23.68 -11.00 3.52
CA MET A 38 -22.96 -9.75 3.30
C MET A 38 -22.57 -9.65 1.81
N GLY A 39 -23.00 -8.56 1.17
CA GLY A 39 -22.57 -8.22 -0.18
C GLY A 39 -21.14 -7.65 -0.18
N PRO A 40 -20.52 -7.49 -1.36
CA PRO A 40 -19.13 -7.04 -1.48
C PRO A 40 -18.88 -5.65 -0.88
N GLY A 41 -19.90 -4.79 -0.81
CA GLY A 41 -19.78 -3.47 -0.19
C GLY A 41 -19.92 -3.46 1.34
N TYR A 42 -20.42 -4.52 1.96
CA TYR A 42 -20.80 -4.51 3.38
C TYR A 42 -19.59 -4.35 4.32
N MET A 43 -18.54 -5.15 4.09
CA MET A 43 -17.32 -5.09 4.91
C MET A 43 -16.58 -3.74 4.73
N PRO A 44 -16.32 -3.24 3.50
CA PRO A 44 -15.72 -1.91 3.32
C PRO A 44 -16.50 -0.79 4.03
N LEU A 45 -17.84 -0.81 3.93
CA LEU A 45 -18.70 0.19 4.58
C LEU A 45 -18.50 0.21 6.10
N MET A 46 -18.44 -0.98 6.74
CA MET A 46 -18.20 -1.09 8.17
C MET A 46 -16.85 -0.49 8.58
N VAL A 47 -15.79 -0.78 7.82
CA VAL A 47 -14.46 -0.23 8.08
C VAL A 47 -14.49 1.29 7.97
N PHE A 48 -15.13 1.86 6.95
CA PHE A 48 -15.22 3.32 6.83
C PHE A 48 -16.08 3.97 7.91
N TYR A 49 -17.15 3.33 8.37
CA TYR A 49 -17.92 3.84 9.51
C TYR A 49 -17.13 3.79 10.82
N ILE A 50 -16.41 2.70 11.08
CA ILE A 50 -15.54 2.59 12.26
C ILE A 50 -14.41 3.61 12.19
N GLN A 51 -13.76 3.75 11.04
CA GLN A 51 -12.73 4.76 10.79
C GLN A 51 -13.28 6.17 10.98
N GLY A 52 -14.45 6.48 10.44
CA GLY A 52 -15.10 7.79 10.60
C GLY A 52 -15.46 8.07 12.05
N GLY A 53 -15.94 7.07 12.80
CA GLY A 53 -16.19 7.17 14.24
C GLY A 53 -14.91 7.42 15.04
N LEU A 54 -13.85 6.67 14.77
CA LEU A 54 -12.53 6.88 15.38
C LEU A 54 -11.97 8.26 15.04
N ALA A 55 -12.11 8.71 13.80
CA ALA A 55 -11.68 10.04 13.37
C ALA A 55 -12.43 11.14 14.11
N ALA A 56 -13.75 11.01 14.27
CA ALA A 56 -14.55 11.93 15.07
C ALA A 56 -14.11 11.97 16.54
N LEU A 57 -13.79 10.81 17.13
CA LEU A 57 -13.23 10.74 18.49
C LEU A 57 -11.88 11.43 18.59
N VAL A 58 -10.96 11.20 17.64
CA VAL A 58 -9.65 11.86 17.61
C VAL A 58 -9.79 13.38 17.49
N ILE A 59 -10.66 13.86 16.60
CA ILE A 59 -10.96 15.30 16.46
C ILE A 59 -11.51 15.86 17.78
N PHE A 60 -12.43 15.14 18.43
CA PHE A 60 -13.00 15.54 19.71
C PHE A 60 -11.92 15.65 20.80
N PHE A 61 -11.10 14.61 20.98
CA PHE A 61 -10.03 14.62 22.00
C PHE A 61 -8.90 15.61 21.68
N SER A 62 -8.64 15.88 20.41
CA SER A 62 -7.64 16.86 19.97
C SER A 62 -7.94 18.28 20.47
N LEU A 63 -9.20 18.62 20.69
CA LEU A 63 -9.61 19.92 21.27
C LEU A 63 -9.25 20.06 22.77
N PHE A 64 -8.88 18.95 23.43
CA PHE A 64 -8.55 18.90 24.85
C PHE A 64 -7.08 18.52 25.14
N SER A 65 -6.35 17.99 24.15
CA SER A 65 -4.93 17.60 24.25
C SER A 65 -3.98 18.79 24.05
N GLY A 66 -2.81 18.75 24.69
CA GLY A 66 -1.82 19.84 24.70
C GLY A 66 -1.32 20.29 23.31
N PRO A 67 -0.65 21.47 23.23
CA PRO A 67 -0.27 22.06 21.96
C PRO A 67 0.99 21.40 21.38
N ASP A 68 0.80 20.41 20.51
CA ASP A 68 1.83 19.93 19.59
C ASP A 68 1.67 20.63 18.24
N PRO A 69 2.60 21.52 17.85
CA PRO A 69 2.52 22.21 16.56
C PRO A 69 2.72 21.23 15.40
N LEU A 70 2.06 21.51 14.28
CA LEU A 70 2.22 20.74 13.03
C LEU A 70 3.64 20.86 12.50
N GLU A 71 4.23 19.72 12.16
CA GLU A 71 5.48 19.68 11.40
C GLU A 71 5.22 20.21 9.99
N LYS A 72 5.94 21.27 9.62
CA LYS A 72 5.81 21.88 8.30
C LYS A 72 6.54 21.01 7.30
N TRP A 73 5.81 20.53 6.30
CA TRP A 73 6.41 19.77 5.23
C TRP A 73 7.37 20.62 4.43
N THR A 74 8.53 20.04 4.12
CA THR A 74 9.46 20.63 3.15
C THR A 74 8.76 20.64 1.79
N GLY A 75 8.93 21.69 0.99
CA GLY A 75 8.33 21.76 -0.37
C GLY A 75 8.71 20.57 -1.26
N LEU A 76 9.86 19.94 -0.98
CA LEU A 76 10.31 18.71 -1.63
C LEU A 76 9.48 17.47 -1.28
N ASP A 77 8.97 17.36 -0.05
CA ASP A 77 8.17 16.23 0.41
C ASP A 77 6.76 16.27 -0.18
N ALA A 78 6.16 17.46 -0.21
CA ALA A 78 4.87 17.67 -0.85
C ALA A 78 4.99 17.51 -2.39
N GLY A 79 6.08 18.02 -2.98
CA GLY A 79 6.38 17.84 -4.39
C GLY A 79 6.56 16.38 -4.79
N ALA A 80 7.23 15.58 -3.95
CA ALA A 80 7.42 14.15 -4.19
C ALA A 80 6.10 13.36 -4.20
N LEU A 81 5.13 13.71 -3.37
CA LEU A 81 3.79 13.10 -3.41
C LEU A 81 3.06 13.41 -4.72
N VAL A 82 3.01 14.69 -5.11
CA VAL A 82 2.34 15.13 -6.34
C VAL A 82 3.02 14.51 -7.56
N LEU A 83 4.35 14.47 -7.56
CA LEU A 83 5.15 13.82 -8.59
C LEU A 83 4.86 12.31 -8.63
N GLY A 84 4.78 11.63 -7.49
CA GLY A 84 4.40 10.21 -7.41
C GLY A 84 3.03 9.94 -8.05
N ILE A 85 2.03 10.76 -7.75
CA ILE A 85 0.69 10.65 -8.35
C ILE A 85 0.74 10.92 -9.86
N ALA A 86 1.43 11.98 -10.30
CA ALA A 86 1.54 12.33 -11.70
C ALA A 86 2.29 11.26 -12.51
N VAL A 87 3.45 10.83 -12.05
CA VAL A 87 4.26 9.81 -12.73
C VAL A 87 3.56 8.45 -12.68
N GLY A 88 2.89 8.09 -11.58
CA GLY A 88 2.12 6.85 -11.50
C GLY A 88 0.93 6.81 -12.47
N THR A 89 0.19 7.92 -12.61
CA THR A 89 -0.92 8.02 -13.58
C THR A 89 -0.43 8.03 -15.03
N LEU A 90 0.70 8.68 -15.31
CA LEU A 90 1.36 8.59 -16.63
C LEU A 90 1.85 7.18 -16.92
N GLY A 91 2.48 6.52 -15.92
CA GLY A 91 2.95 5.15 -16.01
C GLY A 91 1.81 4.17 -16.31
N TRP A 92 0.67 4.33 -15.64
CA TRP A 92 -0.53 3.56 -15.94
C TRP A 92 -0.99 3.75 -17.39
N LYS A 93 -1.13 5.00 -17.85
CA LYS A 93 -1.58 5.32 -19.22
C LYS A 93 -0.61 4.89 -20.31
N PHE A 94 0.69 4.89 -20.02
CA PHE A 94 1.74 4.54 -20.97
C PHE A 94 2.06 3.04 -20.99
N SER A 95 1.79 2.33 -19.88
CA SER A 95 2.05 0.88 -19.76
C SER A 95 1.47 -0.01 -20.85
N PRO A 96 0.23 0.17 -21.38
CA PRO A 96 -0.29 -0.67 -22.46
C PRO A 96 0.47 -0.50 -23.79
N LEU A 97 1.25 0.58 -23.95
CA LEU A 97 2.07 0.81 -25.13
C LEU A 97 3.40 0.02 -25.08
N LEU A 98 3.91 -0.25 -23.88
CA LEU A 98 5.21 -0.89 -23.68
C LEU A 98 5.16 -2.38 -24.00
N TRP A 99 4.12 -3.06 -23.52
CA TRP A 99 4.01 -4.51 -23.66
C TRP A 99 2.56 -4.98 -23.57
N SER A 100 2.19 -5.94 -24.42
CA SER A 100 0.84 -6.53 -24.46
C SER A 100 0.38 -7.11 -23.12
N PHE A 101 1.31 -7.51 -22.24
CA PHE A 101 1.03 -7.96 -20.87
C PHE A 101 0.28 -6.92 -20.01
N PHE A 102 0.56 -5.63 -20.23
CA PHE A 102 -0.09 -4.55 -19.49
C PHE A 102 -1.47 -4.20 -20.07
N GLY A 103 -1.80 -4.62 -21.29
CA GLY A 103 -2.99 -4.18 -22.00
C GLY A 103 -4.30 -4.90 -21.64
N GLN A 104 -4.25 -6.06 -20.98
CA GLN A 104 -5.40 -6.97 -20.88
C GLN A 104 -6.02 -7.10 -19.47
N THR A 105 -5.44 -6.51 -18.42
CA THR A 105 -5.87 -6.74 -17.02
C THR A 105 -5.45 -5.56 -16.12
N TYR A 106 -5.51 -5.73 -14.80
CA TYR A 106 -5.06 -4.81 -13.76
C TYR A 106 -3.52 -4.60 -13.72
N ASN A 107 -2.75 -5.28 -14.57
CA ASN A 107 -1.29 -5.12 -14.65
C ASN A 107 -0.84 -3.70 -14.96
N ALA A 108 -1.55 -3.00 -15.84
CA ALA A 108 -1.28 -1.59 -16.12
C ALA A 108 -1.37 -0.73 -14.85
N VAL A 109 -2.36 -1.02 -14.01
CA VAL A 109 -2.58 -0.33 -12.74
C VAL A 109 -1.45 -0.67 -11.76
N GLY A 110 -1.07 -1.94 -11.65
CA GLY A 110 0.07 -2.36 -10.82
C GLY A 110 1.38 -1.70 -11.26
N PHE A 111 1.62 -1.56 -12.57
CA PHE A 111 2.78 -0.85 -13.11
C PHE A 111 2.74 0.64 -12.79
N GLY A 112 1.57 1.28 -12.94
CA GLY A 112 1.38 2.67 -12.53
C GLY A 112 1.65 2.89 -11.03
N ILE A 113 1.19 1.98 -10.18
CA ILE A 113 1.41 2.03 -8.73
C ILE A 113 2.89 1.86 -8.38
N THR A 114 3.57 0.87 -8.95
CA THR A 114 5.02 0.65 -8.71
C THR A 114 5.85 1.86 -9.15
N VAL A 115 5.59 2.39 -10.34
CA VAL A 115 6.29 3.57 -10.87
C VAL A 115 5.98 4.81 -10.03
N GLY A 116 4.73 5.01 -9.62
CA GLY A 116 4.33 6.14 -8.77
C GLY A 116 5.02 6.11 -7.41
N PHE A 117 5.12 4.94 -6.77
CA PHE A 117 5.86 4.79 -5.54
C PHE A 117 7.38 4.95 -5.74
N LEU A 118 7.96 4.44 -6.82
CA LEU A 118 9.37 4.69 -7.13
C LEU A 118 9.68 6.18 -7.35
N ALA A 119 8.77 6.93 -7.97
CA ALA A 119 8.88 8.38 -8.12
C ALA A 119 8.79 9.10 -6.76
N MET A 120 7.91 8.64 -5.87
CA MET A 120 7.78 9.16 -4.51
C MET A 120 9.03 8.89 -3.66
N ALA A 121 9.79 7.83 -3.99
CA ALA A 121 11.03 7.46 -3.30
C ALA A 121 12.22 8.42 -3.57
N ILE A 122 12.04 9.43 -4.44
CA ILE A 122 13.05 10.47 -4.70
C ILE A 122 13.28 11.35 -3.44
N SER A 123 12.25 11.57 -2.61
CA SER A 123 12.44 12.27 -1.33
C SER A 123 12.95 11.30 -0.26
N SER A 124 13.99 11.72 0.48
CA SER A 124 14.53 10.97 1.61
C SER A 124 13.51 10.70 2.73
N GLY A 125 12.48 11.55 2.88
CA GLY A 125 11.43 11.35 3.89
C GLY A 125 10.46 10.23 3.53
N TRP A 126 10.16 10.07 2.24
CA TRP A 126 9.18 9.10 1.74
C TRP A 126 9.81 7.80 1.24
N LYS A 127 11.14 7.80 1.00
CA LYS A 127 11.88 6.70 0.40
C LYS A 127 11.59 5.33 1.03
N LEU A 128 11.63 5.21 2.35
CA LEU A 128 11.43 3.91 3.01
C LEU A 128 10.02 3.37 2.76
N LEU A 129 9.00 4.17 3.05
CA LEU A 129 7.60 3.79 2.85
C LEU A 129 7.30 3.50 1.38
N ALA A 130 7.85 4.32 0.48
CA ALA A 130 7.65 4.21 -0.95
C ALA A 130 8.30 2.94 -1.54
N ILE A 131 9.50 2.56 -1.11
CA ILE A 131 10.16 1.34 -1.60
C ILE A 131 9.42 0.10 -1.08
N ILE A 132 8.98 0.10 0.19
CA ILE A 132 8.22 -1.03 0.76
C ILE A 132 6.88 -1.20 0.01
N SER A 133 6.15 -0.12 -0.22
CA SER A 133 4.88 -0.19 -0.97
C SER A 133 5.09 -0.55 -2.45
N ALA A 134 6.16 -0.03 -3.08
CA ALA A 134 6.55 -0.42 -4.44
C ALA A 134 6.90 -1.91 -4.54
N SER A 135 7.57 -2.45 -3.51
CA SER A 135 7.93 -3.88 -3.43
C SER A 135 6.70 -4.77 -3.45
N VAL A 136 5.67 -4.44 -2.68
CA VAL A 136 4.40 -5.19 -2.65
C VAL A 136 3.65 -5.10 -3.98
N ALA A 137 3.64 -3.92 -4.62
CA ALA A 137 3.03 -3.78 -5.93
C ALA A 137 3.82 -4.55 -7.02
N LEU A 138 5.15 -4.58 -6.93
CA LEU A 138 6.02 -5.34 -7.82
C LEU A 138 5.81 -6.85 -7.65
N PHE A 139 5.63 -7.32 -6.41
CA PHE A 139 5.29 -8.71 -6.11
C PHE A 139 4.04 -9.16 -6.89
N GLY A 140 2.96 -8.35 -6.86
CA GLY A 140 1.74 -8.66 -7.59
C GLY A 140 1.94 -8.78 -9.10
N LEU A 141 2.73 -7.88 -9.69
CA LEU A 141 3.05 -7.91 -11.13
C LEU A 141 3.88 -9.14 -11.52
N ILE A 142 4.86 -9.51 -10.69
CA ILE A 142 5.71 -10.67 -10.96
C ILE A 142 4.93 -11.97 -10.75
N LEU A 143 3.99 -12.02 -9.80
CA LEU A 143 3.24 -13.22 -9.49
C LEU A 143 2.45 -13.74 -10.71
N GLU A 144 1.89 -12.86 -11.54
CA GLU A 144 1.09 -13.28 -12.70
C GLU A 144 1.89 -14.06 -13.76
N LYS A 145 3.17 -13.73 -13.99
CA LYS A 145 4.01 -14.42 -15.01
C LYS A 145 5.18 -15.22 -14.44
N GLY A 146 5.83 -14.70 -13.41
CA GLY A 146 7.04 -15.27 -12.80
C GLY A 146 6.76 -16.40 -11.81
N GLY A 147 5.51 -16.54 -11.36
CA GLY A 147 5.13 -17.49 -10.32
C GLY A 147 5.58 -17.05 -8.92
N PHE A 148 5.22 -17.87 -7.94
CA PHE A 148 5.35 -17.54 -6.53
C PHE A 148 6.80 -17.33 -6.06
N PHE A 149 7.73 -18.18 -6.48
CA PHE A 149 9.13 -18.08 -6.04
C PHE A 149 9.84 -16.83 -6.57
N ALA A 150 9.63 -16.50 -7.85
CA ALA A 150 10.20 -15.29 -8.43
C ALA A 150 9.64 -14.05 -7.73
N ALA A 151 8.33 -14.01 -7.46
CA ALA A 151 7.71 -12.90 -6.77
C ALA A 151 8.26 -12.73 -5.34
N LEU A 152 8.38 -13.83 -4.58
CA LEU A 152 8.98 -13.81 -3.25
C LEU A 152 10.44 -13.33 -3.26
N THR A 153 11.26 -13.81 -4.18
CA THR A 153 12.66 -13.35 -4.27
C THR A 153 12.72 -11.85 -4.55
N ALA A 154 11.89 -11.34 -5.46
CA ALA A 154 11.85 -9.92 -5.78
C ALA A 154 11.42 -9.07 -4.59
N VAL A 155 10.33 -9.43 -3.90
CA VAL A 155 9.82 -8.64 -2.75
C VAL A 155 10.83 -8.61 -1.61
N ILE A 156 11.51 -9.73 -1.33
CA ILE A 156 12.53 -9.80 -0.28
C ILE A 156 13.74 -8.95 -0.66
N LEU A 157 14.26 -9.08 -1.88
CA LEU A 157 15.44 -8.33 -2.32
C LEU A 157 15.20 -6.82 -2.37
N VAL A 158 14.04 -6.38 -2.88
CA VAL A 158 13.68 -4.95 -2.94
C VAL A 158 13.46 -4.39 -1.52
N SER A 159 12.87 -5.16 -0.61
CA SER A 159 12.70 -4.73 0.78
C SER A 159 14.04 -4.64 1.52
N CYS A 160 14.93 -5.63 1.33
CA CYS A 160 16.27 -5.57 1.91
C CYS A 160 17.13 -4.45 1.30
N ALA A 161 16.91 -4.08 0.04
CA ALA A 161 17.59 -2.95 -0.58
C ALA A 161 17.12 -1.59 -0.03
N ALA A 162 15.91 -1.52 0.54
CA ALA A 162 15.39 -0.32 1.20
C ALA A 162 16.14 0.00 2.51
N GLU A 163 16.61 -1.03 3.22
CA GLU A 163 17.34 -0.91 4.48
C GLU A 163 18.85 -1.14 4.28
N HIS A 164 19.63 -0.08 4.41
CA HIS A 164 21.07 -0.10 4.11
C HIS A 164 21.95 -0.78 5.18
N THR A 165 21.36 -1.36 6.23
CA THR A 165 22.09 -1.92 7.39
C THR A 165 22.35 -3.43 7.32
N HIS A 166 21.89 -4.11 6.28
CA HIS A 166 21.94 -5.58 6.23
C HIS A 166 23.26 -6.15 5.69
N THR A 167 23.79 -7.14 6.39
CA THR A 167 24.93 -7.94 5.89
C THR A 167 24.44 -8.86 4.77
N LYS A 168 25.12 -8.85 3.61
CA LYS A 168 24.74 -9.64 2.41
C LYS A 168 24.52 -11.14 2.70
N LYS A 169 25.29 -11.70 3.66
CA LYS A 169 25.15 -13.09 4.12
C LYS A 169 23.86 -13.33 4.93
N GLY A 170 23.45 -12.37 5.75
CA GLY A 170 22.20 -12.43 6.52
C GLY A 170 20.98 -12.37 5.61
N VAL A 171 20.99 -11.50 4.61
CA VAL A 171 19.91 -11.41 3.59
C VAL A 171 19.77 -12.73 2.82
N ALA A 172 20.89 -13.33 2.39
CA ALA A 172 20.85 -14.61 1.70
C ALA A 172 20.29 -15.74 2.59
N GLY A 173 20.68 -15.78 3.86
CA GLY A 173 20.14 -16.74 4.84
C GLY A 173 18.64 -16.57 5.06
N LEU A 174 18.18 -15.33 5.25
CA LEU A 174 16.75 -15.01 5.41
C LEU A 174 15.95 -15.37 4.16
N LEU A 175 16.47 -15.04 2.98
CA LEU A 175 15.83 -15.32 1.70
C LEU A 175 15.66 -16.84 1.50
N VAL A 176 16.72 -17.62 1.72
CA VAL A 176 16.65 -19.08 1.59
C VAL A 176 15.69 -19.67 2.62
N PHE A 177 15.79 -19.24 3.88
CA PHE A 177 14.92 -19.72 4.95
C PHE A 177 13.44 -19.46 4.64
N LEU A 178 13.10 -18.24 4.21
CA LEU A 178 11.72 -17.86 3.93
C LEU A 178 11.17 -18.59 2.70
N LEU A 179 11.97 -18.76 1.64
CA LEU A 179 11.55 -19.54 0.46
C LEU A 179 11.28 -21.01 0.81
N VAL A 180 12.16 -21.62 1.60
CA VAL A 180 12.01 -23.02 2.05
C VAL A 180 10.78 -23.16 2.94
N LEU A 181 10.56 -22.22 3.87
CA LEU A 181 9.38 -22.23 4.74
C LEU A 181 8.09 -22.07 3.93
N CYS A 182 8.04 -21.11 3.00
CA CYS A 182 6.88 -20.92 2.14
C CYS A 182 6.63 -22.15 1.25
N TRP A 183 7.69 -22.76 0.71
CA TRP A 183 7.57 -24.01 -0.05
C TRP A 183 6.98 -25.15 0.80
N TRP A 184 7.48 -25.31 2.03
CA TRP A 184 6.97 -26.31 2.96
C TRP A 184 5.49 -26.12 3.24
N VAL A 185 5.08 -24.91 3.65
CA VAL A 185 3.67 -24.63 3.99
C VAL A 185 2.76 -24.83 2.78
N PHE A 186 3.13 -24.34 1.60
CA PHE A 186 2.22 -24.39 0.45
C PHE A 186 2.11 -25.77 -0.19
N ILE A 187 3.19 -26.56 -0.21
CA ILE A 187 3.14 -27.91 -0.79
C ILE A 187 2.66 -28.94 0.24
N TYR A 188 3.23 -28.94 1.44
CA TYR A 188 2.96 -30.00 2.41
C TYR A 188 1.72 -29.75 3.27
N GLU A 189 1.46 -28.50 3.66
CA GLU A 189 0.37 -28.22 4.61
C GLU A 189 -0.96 -27.92 3.91
N LEU A 190 -0.92 -27.13 2.82
CA LEU A 190 -2.14 -26.61 2.20
C LEU A 190 -2.62 -27.39 0.96
N ASP A 191 -1.77 -28.20 0.30
CA ASP A 191 -2.05 -28.89 -0.99
C ASP A 191 -2.80 -28.01 -2.02
N ILE A 192 -2.54 -26.69 -2.03
CA ILE A 192 -3.16 -25.76 -2.97
C ILE A 192 -2.31 -25.65 -4.23
N ARG A 193 -2.95 -25.76 -5.40
CA ARG A 193 -2.33 -25.54 -6.71
C ARG A 193 -2.13 -24.04 -6.99
N VAL A 194 -1.09 -23.46 -6.40
CA VAL A 194 -0.57 -22.13 -6.78
C VAL A 194 0.53 -22.30 -7.82
N ASN A 195 0.62 -21.38 -8.80
CA ASN A 195 1.66 -21.40 -9.82
C ASN A 195 3.04 -21.09 -9.22
N LEU A 196 3.82 -22.14 -8.95
CA LEU A 196 5.15 -22.04 -8.37
C LEU A 196 6.20 -21.57 -9.39
N TRP A 197 6.01 -21.93 -10.66
CA TRP A 197 6.94 -21.73 -11.75
C TRP A 197 6.40 -20.74 -12.78
N PRO A 198 7.28 -20.03 -13.50
CA PRO A 198 6.85 -19.09 -14.52
C PRO A 198 6.03 -19.81 -15.58
N GLN A 199 4.84 -19.26 -15.87
CA GLN A 199 3.98 -19.79 -16.93
C GLN A 199 4.18 -18.94 -18.17
N SER A 200 4.50 -19.62 -19.28
CA SER A 200 4.72 -19.04 -20.61
C SER A 200 3.47 -18.39 -21.16
#